data_AF-A0A0K8MF27-F1
#
_entry.id   AF-A0A0K8MF27-F1
#
_cell.length_a   1.000
_cell.length_b   1.000
_cell.length_c   1.000
_cell.angle_alpha   90.00
_cell.angle_beta   90.00
_cell.angle_gamma   90.00
#
_symmetry.space_group_name_H-M   'P 1'
#
loop_
_entity.id
_entity.type
_entity.pdbx_description
1 polymer ?
#
loop_
_entity_poly.entity_id
_entity_poly.type
_entity_poly.pdbx_seq_one_letter_code
_entity_poly.pdbx_strand_id
1 'polypeptide(L)'
;MKNISVVKQRLLIKLGAGVGVAAAFNAPIGGMVFAIEEYVKKISPKIATILVGGTLGAVFISNLLTGNQPYMGQVSPAQLQHSWHHIPFAILIGSLCGLSGALFTKAIVFMTVNKTFFLNSWRKKHYLINALIFGLIVAFIGHLSSGLSFGNGAGSTTQFLDSSTDAPWYYAIAKFFGAIASVSAGVPGGYFSTALSIGAGIGDLVHHFFNTIPLVQFYLLGMAGFLAAITQSPITAVAMVVEMSGSSQFSLPILLSCFVASIISEQFGDSVYHQQVLNYIDPCRYKETL
;
A
#
# COMPACT_ATOMS: atom_id res chain seq x y z
N MET A 1 -34.17 11.59 7.44
CA MET A 1 -32.70 11.81 7.46
C MET A 1 -32.46 13.29 7.17
N LYS A 2 -31.71 14.03 8.00
CA LYS A 2 -31.50 15.48 7.83
C LYS A 2 -31.00 15.79 6.40
N ASN A 3 -31.45 16.90 5.81
CA ASN A 3 -30.91 17.47 4.56
C ASN A 3 -29.45 17.91 4.78
N ILE A 4 -28.53 16.96 4.68
CA ILE A 4 -27.09 17.23 4.68
C ILE A 4 -26.74 17.81 3.30
N SER A 5 -26.04 18.95 3.26
CA SER A 5 -25.60 19.53 1.98
C SER A 5 -24.67 18.57 1.25
N VAL A 6 -24.70 18.58 -0.09
CA VAL A 6 -23.87 17.70 -0.93
C VAL A 6 -22.37 17.83 -0.59
N VAL A 7 -21.91 19.06 -0.30
CA VAL A 7 -20.53 19.32 0.13
C VAL A 7 -20.19 18.57 1.42
N LYS A 8 -21.08 18.64 2.41
CA LYS A 8 -20.89 17.95 3.69
C LYS A 8 -20.98 16.43 3.54
N GLN A 9 -21.85 15.93 2.67
CA GLN A 9 -21.94 14.50 2.37
C GLN A 9 -20.64 13.97 1.75
N ARG A 10 -20.10 14.67 0.73
CA ARG A 10 -18.81 14.30 0.10
C ARG A 10 -17.67 14.31 1.10
N LEU A 11 -17.62 15.32 1.98
CA LEU A 11 -16.63 15.39 3.04
C LEU A 11 -16.74 14.19 4.00
N LEU A 12 -17.95 13.85 4.46
CA LEU A 12 -18.14 12.70 5.36
C LEU A 12 -17.74 11.38 4.71
N ILE A 13 -17.96 11.21 3.40
CA ILE A 13 -17.49 10.04 2.64
C ILE A 13 -15.96 9.97 2.64
N LYS A 14 -15.27 11.09 2.37
CA LYS A 14 -13.80 11.17 2.39
C LYS A 14 -13.23 10.84 3.78
N LEU A 15 -13.83 11.39 4.84
CA LEU A 15 -13.40 11.10 6.21
C LEU A 15 -13.68 9.64 6.59
N GLY A 16 -14.84 9.11 6.20
CA GLY A 16 -15.21 7.71 6.41
C GLY A 16 -14.24 6.75 5.74
N ALA A 17 -13.69 7.10 4.57
CA ALA A 17 -12.67 6.30 3.91
C ALA A 17 -11.40 6.14 4.77
N GLY A 18 -10.86 7.24 5.31
CA GLY A 18 -9.68 7.17 6.21
C GLY A 18 -9.98 6.46 7.53
N VAL A 19 -11.16 6.69 8.12
CA VAL A 19 -11.62 5.98 9.33
C VAL A 19 -11.69 4.46 9.08
N GLY A 20 -12.18 4.05 7.92
CA GLY A 20 -12.21 2.65 7.51
C GLY A 20 -10.82 2.04 7.37
N VAL A 21 -9.88 2.77 6.75
CA VAL A 21 -8.46 2.36 6.65
C VAL A 21 -7.85 2.21 8.04
N ALA A 22 -8.07 3.17 8.94
CA ALA A 22 -7.58 3.08 10.31
C ALA A 22 -8.09 1.83 11.03
N ALA A 23 -9.38 1.52 10.93
CA ALA A 23 -9.98 0.33 11.55
C ALA A 23 -9.48 -0.98 10.92
N ALA A 24 -9.27 -1.01 9.60
CA ALA A 24 -8.84 -2.20 8.87
C ALA A 24 -7.41 -2.63 9.18
N PHE A 25 -6.52 -1.67 9.46
CA PHE A 25 -5.10 -1.92 9.71
C PHE A 25 -4.68 -1.74 11.17
N ASN A 26 -5.65 -1.49 12.07
CA ASN A 26 -5.38 -1.07 13.45
C ASN A 26 -4.35 0.06 13.50
N ALA A 27 -4.50 1.03 12.59
CA ALA A 27 -3.57 2.15 12.38
C ALA A 27 -4.32 3.51 12.43
N PRO A 28 -4.79 3.94 13.61
CA PRO A 28 -5.45 5.22 13.82
C PRO A 28 -4.80 6.41 13.11
N ILE A 29 -3.52 6.64 13.36
CA ILE A 29 -2.82 7.83 12.86
C ILE A 29 -2.62 7.69 11.36
N GLY A 30 -2.18 6.52 10.89
CA GLY A 30 -1.98 6.24 9.47
C GLY A 30 -3.25 6.44 8.63
N GLY A 31 -4.40 5.94 9.09
CA GLY A 31 -5.67 6.12 8.38
C GLY A 31 -6.20 7.56 8.39
N MET A 32 -5.96 8.31 9.46
CA MET A 32 -6.28 9.74 9.49
C MET A 32 -5.41 10.54 8.53
N VAL A 33 -4.09 10.30 8.53
CA VAL A 33 -3.15 10.94 7.61
C VAL A 33 -3.51 10.59 6.17
N PHE A 34 -3.88 9.34 5.88
CA PHE A 34 -4.37 8.94 4.57
C PHE A 34 -5.59 9.75 4.10
N ALA A 35 -6.60 9.93 4.95
CA ALA A 35 -7.74 10.78 4.60
C ALA A 35 -7.32 12.22 4.28
N ILE A 36 -6.33 12.74 5.01
CA ILE A 36 -5.84 14.10 4.86
C ILE A 36 -5.06 14.27 3.56
N GLU A 37 -4.03 13.44 3.38
CA GLU A 37 -3.07 13.52 2.28
C GLU A 37 -3.73 13.15 0.95
N GLU A 38 -4.53 12.07 0.92
CA GLU A 38 -5.09 11.53 -0.32
C GLU A 38 -6.41 12.21 -0.73
N TYR A 39 -7.30 12.56 0.21
CA TYR A 39 -8.67 12.97 -0.12
C TYR A 39 -9.04 14.40 0.24
N VAL A 40 -8.68 14.85 1.45
CA VAL A 40 -9.21 16.09 2.02
C VAL A 40 -8.35 17.30 1.63
N LYS A 41 -7.02 17.17 1.61
CA LYS A 41 -5.99 18.19 1.31
C LYS A 41 -6.01 19.44 2.21
N LYS A 42 -7.16 19.87 2.74
CA LYS A 42 -7.35 21.05 3.61
C LYS A 42 -8.13 20.70 4.87
N ILE A 43 -7.49 20.86 6.04
CA ILE A 43 -8.11 20.57 7.34
C ILE A 43 -8.60 21.86 8.00
N SER A 44 -9.81 21.82 8.55
CA SER A 44 -10.27 22.75 9.58
C SER A 44 -10.35 22.03 10.93
N PRO A 45 -10.32 22.74 12.08
CA PRO A 45 -10.43 22.11 13.40
C PRO A 45 -11.66 21.19 13.52
N LYS A 46 -12.79 21.60 12.94
CA LYS A 46 -14.02 20.80 12.92
C LYS A 46 -13.87 19.48 12.14
N ILE A 47 -13.14 19.50 11.02
CA ILE A 47 -12.85 18.29 10.23
C ILE A 47 -11.96 17.36 11.05
N ALA A 48 -10.92 17.90 11.69
CA ALA A 48 -10.04 17.12 12.55
C ALA A 48 -10.81 16.45 13.69
N THR A 49 -11.71 17.17 14.38
CA THR A 49 -12.53 16.58 15.46
C THR A 49 -13.42 15.43 14.95
N ILE A 50 -14.05 15.58 13.79
CA ILE A 50 -14.88 14.52 13.19
C ILE A 50 -14.02 13.30 12.85
N LEU A 51 -12.85 13.53 12.24
CA LEU A 51 -11.93 12.48 11.84
C LEU A 51 -11.40 11.70 13.04
N VAL A 52 -10.96 12.41 14.09
CA VAL A 52 -10.50 11.82 15.35
C VAL A 52 -11.63 11.04 16.02
N GLY A 53 -12.81 11.65 16.20
CA GLY A 53 -13.94 10.99 16.85
C GLY A 53 -14.40 9.74 16.11
N GLY A 54 -14.46 9.79 14.78
CA GLY A 54 -14.80 8.64 13.94
C GLY A 54 -13.76 7.53 14.03
N THR A 55 -12.47 7.89 13.99
CA THR A 55 -11.36 6.94 14.08
C THR A 55 -11.33 6.24 15.43
N LEU A 56 -11.47 7.00 16.53
CA LEU A 56 -11.54 6.43 17.89
C LEU A 56 -12.66 5.40 18.01
N GLY A 57 -13.87 5.75 17.55
CA GLY A 57 -15.00 4.82 17.59
C GLY A 57 -14.77 3.57 16.74
N ALA A 58 -14.31 3.74 15.49
CA ALA A 58 -14.14 2.62 14.57
C ALA A 58 -13.02 1.67 14.99
N VAL A 59 -11.86 2.21 15.39
CA VAL A 59 -10.73 1.39 15.85
C VAL A 59 -11.05 0.73 17.18
N PHE A 60 -11.72 1.42 18.12
CA PHE A 60 -12.15 0.81 19.38
C PHE A 60 -13.06 -0.41 19.14
N ILE A 61 -14.07 -0.27 18.27
CA ILE A 61 -14.94 -1.38 17.90
C ILE A 61 -14.16 -2.49 17.18
N SER A 62 -13.24 -2.13 16.27
CA SER A 62 -12.37 -3.12 15.60
C SER A 62 -11.61 -3.94 16.63
N ASN A 63 -10.92 -3.30 17.57
CA ASN A 63 -10.10 -3.95 18.58
C ASN A 63 -10.90 -4.80 19.57
N LEU A 64 -12.17 -4.45 19.85
CA LEU A 64 -13.07 -5.31 20.63
C LEU A 64 -13.42 -6.61 19.89
N LEU A 65 -13.50 -6.58 18.57
CA LEU A 65 -13.90 -7.72 17.74
C LEU A 65 -12.72 -8.60 17.33
N THR A 66 -11.58 -7.99 16.99
CA THR A 66 -10.42 -8.68 16.39
C THR A 66 -9.24 -8.78 17.35
N GLY A 67 -9.28 -8.09 18.48
CA GLY A 67 -8.17 -7.96 19.42
C GLY A 67 -7.27 -6.77 19.10
N ASN A 68 -6.53 -6.31 20.12
CA ASN A 68 -5.63 -5.16 19.99
C ASN A 68 -4.19 -5.62 19.72
N GLN A 69 -3.91 -6.00 18.47
CA GLN A 69 -2.55 -6.35 18.03
C GLN A 69 -2.16 -5.56 16.78
N PRO A 70 -0.87 -5.20 16.61
CA PRO A 70 -0.40 -4.56 15.39
C PRO A 70 -0.62 -5.46 14.17
N TYR A 71 -1.00 -4.88 13.04
CA TYR A 71 -1.34 -5.64 11.82
C TYR A 71 -0.14 -6.40 11.22
N MET A 72 1.08 -5.86 11.31
CA MET A 72 2.31 -6.46 10.78
C MET A 72 3.19 -7.13 11.85
N GLY A 73 2.61 -7.44 13.02
CA GLY A 73 3.39 -7.91 14.16
C GLY A 73 4.17 -6.78 14.84
N GLN A 74 4.97 -7.13 15.83
CA GLN A 74 5.72 -6.16 16.62
C GLN A 74 7.21 -6.36 16.43
N VAL A 75 7.87 -5.36 15.84
CA VAL A 75 9.32 -5.36 15.69
C VAL A 75 9.98 -5.08 17.04
N SER A 76 10.99 -5.88 17.38
CA SER A 76 11.76 -5.67 18.60
C SER A 76 12.57 -4.37 18.52
N PRO A 77 12.50 -3.47 19.53
CA PRO A 77 13.31 -2.25 19.57
C PRO A 77 14.82 -2.51 19.44
N ALA A 78 15.30 -3.68 19.85
CA ALA A 78 16.72 -4.05 19.72
C ALA A 78 17.18 -4.17 18.24
N GLN A 79 16.25 -4.38 17.32
CA GLN A 79 16.51 -4.47 15.88
C GLN A 79 16.42 -3.11 15.19
N LEU A 80 15.93 -2.08 15.89
CA LEU A 80 15.80 -0.71 15.40
C LEU A 80 17.03 0.12 15.78
N GLN A 81 18.21 -0.38 15.41
CA GLN A 81 19.46 0.33 15.58
C GLN A 81 19.45 1.65 14.80
N HIS A 82 20.06 2.69 15.38
CA HIS A 82 20.26 3.98 14.75
C HIS A 82 21.71 4.11 14.30
N SER A 83 21.90 4.17 12.99
CA SER A 83 23.19 4.43 12.36
C SER A 83 23.03 5.29 11.12
N TRP A 84 24.05 6.08 10.82
CA TRP A 84 24.13 6.82 9.55
C TRP A 84 24.18 5.88 8.35
N HIS A 85 24.56 4.61 8.56
CA HIS A 85 24.59 3.58 7.52
C HIS A 85 23.21 3.26 6.92
N HIS A 86 22.09 3.60 7.55
CA HIS A 86 20.76 3.36 6.98
C HIS A 86 20.42 4.31 5.82
N ILE A 87 21.06 5.48 5.72
CA ILE A 87 20.71 6.51 4.73
C ILE A 87 20.93 6.01 3.29
N PRO A 88 22.09 5.46 2.92
CA PRO A 88 22.29 4.91 1.58
C PRO A 88 21.29 3.81 1.23
N PHE A 89 20.95 2.93 2.18
CA PHE A 89 19.97 1.87 1.95
C PHE A 89 18.55 2.40 1.80
N ALA A 90 18.15 3.41 2.58
CA ALA A 90 16.86 4.07 2.42
C ALA A 90 16.73 4.70 1.02
N ILE A 91 17.77 5.36 0.51
CA ILE A 91 17.79 5.93 -0.84
C ILE A 91 17.75 4.82 -1.91
N LEU A 92 18.56 3.78 -1.76
CA LEU A 92 18.64 2.66 -2.70
C LEU A 92 17.30 1.90 -2.77
N ILE A 93 16.78 1.45 -1.64
CA ILE A 93 15.52 0.72 -1.55
C ILE A 93 14.37 1.61 -1.99
N GLY A 94 14.33 2.87 -1.57
CA GLY A 94 13.35 3.85 -2.03
C GLY A 94 13.39 4.00 -3.55
N SER A 95 14.57 4.03 -4.16
CA SER A 95 14.72 4.13 -5.62
C SER A 95 14.21 2.89 -6.34
N LEU A 96 14.56 1.70 -5.85
CA LEU A 96 14.06 0.43 -6.39
C LEU A 96 12.55 0.33 -6.26
N CYS A 97 11.99 0.71 -5.10
CA CYS A 97 10.57 0.76 -4.84
C CYS A 97 9.85 1.77 -5.74
N GLY A 98 10.44 2.95 -5.98
CA GLY A 98 9.90 3.97 -6.87
C GLY A 98 9.78 3.48 -8.31
N LEU A 99 10.85 2.87 -8.85
CA LEU A 99 10.87 2.31 -10.21
C LEU A 99 9.90 1.15 -10.36
N SER A 100 9.92 0.20 -9.42
CA SER A 100 9.04 -0.97 -9.46
C SER A 100 7.58 -0.60 -9.18
N GLY A 101 7.31 0.36 -8.30
CA GLY A 101 5.98 0.91 -8.06
C GLY A 101 5.41 1.64 -9.28
N ALA A 102 6.21 2.44 -9.99
CA ALA A 102 5.82 3.04 -11.26
C ALA A 102 5.49 1.98 -12.32
N LEU A 103 6.31 0.93 -12.43
CA LEU A 103 6.05 -0.19 -13.32
C LEU A 103 4.75 -0.92 -12.95
N PHE A 104 4.52 -1.15 -11.65
CA PHE A 104 3.30 -1.76 -11.13
C PHE A 104 2.07 -0.95 -11.52
N THR A 105 2.08 0.35 -11.25
CA THR A 105 0.98 1.27 -11.59
C THR A 105 0.73 1.25 -13.09
N LYS A 106 1.77 1.35 -13.93
CA LYS A 106 1.63 1.27 -15.40
C LYS A 106 1.03 -0.05 -15.86
N ALA A 107 1.45 -1.18 -15.28
CA ALA A 107 0.90 -2.48 -15.61
C ALA A 107 -0.58 -2.57 -15.24
N ILE A 108 -0.96 -2.11 -14.04
CA ILE A 108 -2.37 -2.06 -13.60
C ILE A 108 -3.20 -1.17 -14.53
N VAL A 109 -2.72 0.01 -14.89
CA VAL A 109 -3.41 0.96 -15.78
C VAL A 109 -3.57 0.37 -17.18
N PHE A 110 -2.51 -0.21 -17.73
CA PHE A 110 -2.54 -0.91 -19.02
C PHE A 110 -3.60 -2.00 -19.03
N MET A 111 -3.67 -2.78 -17.94
CA MET A 111 -4.62 -3.89 -17.84
C MET A 111 -6.05 -3.42 -17.55
N THR A 112 -6.27 -2.39 -16.74
CA THR A 112 -7.62 -2.08 -16.21
C THR A 112 -8.24 -0.84 -16.80
N VAL A 113 -7.44 0.20 -17.08
CA VAL A 113 -7.93 1.53 -17.46
C VAL A 113 -7.89 1.73 -18.96
N ASN A 114 -6.84 1.24 -19.63
CA ASN A 114 -6.61 1.57 -21.04
C ASN A 114 -7.77 1.06 -21.93
N LYS A 115 -8.56 2.00 -22.47
CA LYS A 115 -9.76 1.72 -23.28
C LYS A 115 -9.45 1.36 -24.73
N THR A 116 -8.26 1.70 -25.22
CA THR A 116 -7.84 1.43 -26.62
C THR A 116 -7.40 -0.01 -26.82
N PHE A 117 -7.08 -0.72 -25.75
CA PHE A 117 -6.65 -2.10 -25.82
C PHE A 117 -7.88 -3.01 -25.99
N PHE A 118 -8.00 -3.68 -27.14
CA PHE A 118 -9.14 -4.55 -27.48
C PHE A 118 -9.43 -5.60 -26.39
N LEU A 119 -8.37 -6.06 -25.71
CA LEU A 119 -8.45 -6.99 -24.60
C LEU A 119 -9.28 -6.44 -23.44
N ASN A 120 -9.23 -5.13 -23.14
CA ASN A 120 -9.98 -4.56 -22.02
C ASN A 120 -11.50 -4.57 -22.29
N SER A 121 -11.91 -4.26 -23.53
CA SER A 121 -13.31 -4.38 -23.96
C SER A 121 -13.80 -5.83 -23.94
N TRP A 122 -12.96 -6.77 -24.42
CA TRP A 122 -13.27 -8.20 -24.37
C TRP A 122 -13.43 -8.71 -22.93
N ARG A 123 -12.52 -8.30 -22.03
CA ARG A 123 -12.54 -8.71 -20.62
C ARG A 123 -13.80 -8.24 -19.89
N LYS A 124 -14.28 -7.02 -20.17
CA LYS A 124 -15.54 -6.52 -19.60
C LYS A 124 -16.75 -7.30 -20.13
N LYS A 125 -16.75 -7.66 -21.41
CA LYS A 125 -17.83 -8.46 -22.02
C LYS A 125 -17.84 -9.91 -21.52
N HIS A 126 -16.67 -10.51 -21.32
CA HIS A 126 -16.49 -11.91 -20.92
C HIS A 126 -15.90 -12.04 -19.52
N TYR A 127 -16.44 -11.29 -18.56
CA TYR A 127 -15.86 -11.14 -17.21
C TYR A 127 -15.65 -12.48 -16.47
N LEU A 128 -16.54 -13.46 -16.64
CA LEU A 128 -16.39 -14.80 -16.05
C LEU A 128 -15.19 -15.57 -16.63
N ILE A 129 -15.02 -15.54 -17.96
CA ILE A 129 -13.90 -16.20 -18.63
C ILE A 129 -12.59 -15.50 -18.26
N ASN A 130 -12.60 -14.16 -18.21
CA ASN A 130 -11.47 -13.38 -17.73
C ASN A 130 -11.08 -13.77 -16.30
N ALA A 131 -12.05 -13.85 -15.39
CA ALA A 131 -11.82 -14.25 -14.01
C ALA A 131 -11.25 -15.68 -13.92
N LEU A 132 -11.73 -16.61 -14.75
CA LEU A 132 -11.18 -17.97 -14.82
C LEU A 132 -9.72 -17.97 -15.29
N ILE A 133 -9.41 -17.28 -16.39
CA ILE A 133 -8.04 -17.21 -16.94
C ILE A 133 -7.08 -16.61 -15.91
N PHE A 134 -7.39 -15.44 -15.36
CA PHE A 134 -6.52 -14.80 -14.37
C PHE A 134 -6.50 -15.54 -13.03
N GLY A 135 -7.59 -16.21 -12.65
CA GLY A 135 -7.62 -17.13 -11.52
C GLY A 135 -6.63 -18.30 -11.70
N LEU A 136 -6.58 -18.89 -12.90
CA LEU A 136 -5.59 -19.93 -13.24
C LEU A 136 -4.17 -19.38 -13.24
N ILE A 137 -3.94 -18.17 -13.72
CA ILE A 137 -2.62 -17.51 -13.65
C ILE A 137 -2.20 -17.29 -12.19
N VAL A 138 -3.10 -16.79 -11.34
CA VAL A 138 -2.84 -16.63 -9.90
C VAL A 138 -2.53 -17.97 -9.25
N ALA A 139 -3.31 -19.01 -9.57
CA ALA A 139 -3.08 -20.38 -9.09
C ALA A 139 -1.71 -20.91 -9.52
N PHE A 140 -1.32 -20.68 -10.78
CA PHE A 140 -0.04 -21.09 -11.32
C PHE A 140 1.15 -20.37 -10.65
N ILE A 141 1.09 -19.05 -10.50
CA ILE A 141 2.12 -18.28 -9.79
C ILE A 141 2.21 -18.73 -8.31
N GLY A 142 1.07 -18.98 -7.68
CA GLY A 142 1.02 -19.52 -6.32
C GLY A 142 1.66 -20.88 -6.20
N HIS A 143 1.40 -21.79 -7.15
CA HIS A 143 2.06 -23.09 -7.17
C HIS A 143 3.58 -22.97 -7.31
N LEU A 144 4.07 -22.12 -8.22
CA LEU A 144 5.52 -21.88 -8.40
C LEU A 144 6.20 -21.23 -7.19
N SER A 145 5.44 -20.46 -6.39
CA SER A 145 5.95 -19.77 -5.21
C SER A 145 5.68 -20.51 -3.90
N SER A 146 5.33 -21.79 -3.96
CA SER A 146 4.97 -22.62 -2.80
C SER A 146 3.86 -21.99 -1.93
N GLY A 147 2.94 -21.27 -2.58
CA GLY A 147 1.81 -20.57 -1.96
C GLY A 147 2.12 -19.17 -1.45
N LEU A 148 3.38 -18.71 -1.43
CA LEU A 148 3.74 -17.40 -0.88
C LEU A 148 3.11 -16.23 -1.64
N SER A 149 2.84 -16.37 -2.95
CA SER A 149 2.17 -15.30 -3.69
C SER A 149 0.67 -15.18 -3.37
N PHE A 150 0.04 -16.18 -2.73
CA PHE A 150 -1.39 -16.16 -2.44
C PHE A 150 -1.78 -15.14 -1.36
N GLY A 151 -3.02 -14.66 -1.44
CA GLY A 151 -3.56 -13.68 -0.53
C GLY A 151 -2.86 -12.31 -0.59
N ASN A 152 -3.17 -11.45 0.38
CA ASN A 152 -2.67 -10.08 0.43
C ASN A 152 -1.22 -9.96 0.95
N GLY A 153 -0.61 -11.08 1.38
CA GLY A 153 0.79 -11.13 1.83
C GLY A 153 1.05 -10.66 3.27
N ALA A 154 0.03 -10.25 4.02
CA ALA A 154 0.20 -9.80 5.41
C ALA A 154 0.80 -10.92 6.28
N GLY A 155 0.20 -12.11 6.30
CA GLY A 155 0.67 -13.23 7.13
C GLY A 155 2.13 -13.63 6.86
N SER A 156 2.53 -13.74 5.58
CA SER A 156 3.92 -14.05 5.21
C SER A 156 4.88 -12.94 5.63
N THR A 157 4.49 -11.67 5.42
CA THR A 157 5.33 -10.52 5.78
C THR A 157 5.51 -10.41 7.29
N THR A 158 4.44 -10.58 8.06
CA THR A 158 4.50 -10.63 9.53
C THR A 158 5.41 -11.77 10.00
N GLN A 159 5.30 -12.97 9.41
CA GLN A 159 6.18 -14.08 9.75
C GLN A 159 7.66 -13.74 9.52
N PHE A 160 8.01 -13.11 8.40
CA PHE A 160 9.40 -12.71 8.12
C PHE A 160 9.90 -11.61 9.06
N LEU A 161 9.04 -10.66 9.43
CA LEU A 161 9.36 -9.63 10.42
C LEU A 161 9.60 -10.24 11.80
N ASP A 162 8.67 -11.05 12.29
CA ASP A 162 8.71 -11.63 13.65
C ASP A 162 9.87 -12.61 13.82
N SER A 163 10.11 -13.45 12.81
CA SER A 163 11.20 -14.44 12.84
C SER A 163 12.55 -13.87 12.42
N SER A 164 12.56 -12.68 11.79
CA SER A 164 13.76 -12.06 11.20
C SER A 164 14.49 -13.01 10.24
N THR A 165 13.71 -13.73 9.44
CA THR A 165 14.22 -14.65 8.42
C THR A 165 14.13 -14.02 7.04
N ASP A 166 15.09 -14.35 6.16
CA ASP A 166 15.07 -13.92 4.76
C ASP A 166 13.86 -14.55 4.06
N ALA A 167 13.18 -13.76 3.22
CA ALA A 167 12.19 -14.29 2.32
C ALA A 167 12.90 -14.97 1.14
N PRO A 168 12.25 -15.94 0.46
CA PRO A 168 12.80 -16.46 -0.78
C PRO A 168 12.97 -15.33 -1.81
N TRP A 169 14.06 -15.32 -2.58
CA TRP A 169 14.38 -14.28 -3.55
C TRP A 169 13.24 -13.99 -4.55
N TYR A 170 12.39 -14.98 -4.84
CA TYR A 170 11.26 -14.85 -5.74
C TYR A 170 10.02 -14.21 -5.08
N TYR A 171 10.01 -13.98 -3.76
CA TYR A 171 8.84 -13.52 -3.02
C TYR A 171 8.28 -12.20 -3.56
N ALA A 172 9.13 -11.18 -3.70
CA ALA A 172 8.73 -9.88 -4.25
C ALA A 172 8.16 -10.02 -5.67
N ILE A 173 8.84 -10.78 -6.53
CA ILE A 173 8.49 -10.99 -7.93
C ILE A 173 7.14 -11.73 -8.04
N ALA A 174 6.99 -12.83 -7.29
CA ALA A 174 5.77 -13.63 -7.30
C ALA A 174 4.58 -12.83 -6.75
N LYS A 175 4.76 -12.04 -5.69
CA LYS A 175 3.73 -11.14 -5.17
C LYS A 175 3.37 -10.05 -6.16
N PHE A 176 4.36 -9.44 -6.82
CA PHE A 176 4.17 -8.39 -7.81
C PHE A 176 3.30 -8.85 -8.97
N PHE A 177 3.67 -9.96 -9.62
CA PHE A 177 2.90 -10.48 -10.75
C PHE A 177 1.58 -11.13 -10.32
N GLY A 178 1.54 -11.79 -9.17
CA GLY A 178 0.31 -12.34 -8.60
C GLY A 178 -0.74 -11.26 -8.31
N ALA A 179 -0.30 -10.09 -7.83
CA ALA A 179 -1.17 -8.94 -7.59
C ALA A 179 -1.70 -8.34 -8.91
N ILE A 180 -0.84 -8.16 -9.91
CA ILE A 180 -1.27 -7.70 -11.25
C ILE A 180 -2.29 -8.67 -11.85
N ALA A 181 -2.04 -9.97 -11.76
CA ALA A 181 -2.96 -11.00 -12.26
C ALA A 181 -4.30 -10.96 -11.52
N SER A 182 -4.28 -10.86 -10.19
CA SER A 182 -5.49 -10.78 -9.35
C SER A 182 -6.35 -9.57 -9.70
N VAL A 183 -5.75 -8.40 -9.85
CA VAL A 183 -6.47 -7.17 -10.25
C VAL A 183 -6.96 -7.28 -11.69
N SER A 184 -6.19 -7.93 -12.56
CA SER A 184 -6.59 -8.19 -13.94
C SER A 184 -7.75 -9.19 -14.06
N ALA A 185 -8.05 -9.98 -13.03
CA ALA A 185 -9.28 -10.77 -12.99
C ALA A 185 -10.55 -9.88 -12.95
N GLY A 186 -10.41 -8.59 -12.60
CA GLY A 186 -11.54 -7.66 -12.43
C GLY A 186 -12.28 -7.84 -11.11
N VAL A 187 -11.70 -8.59 -10.17
CA VAL A 187 -12.23 -8.76 -8.82
C VAL A 187 -11.82 -7.57 -7.97
N PRO A 188 -12.75 -6.91 -7.25
CA PRO A 188 -12.41 -5.80 -6.37
C PRO A 188 -11.44 -6.25 -5.28
N GLY A 189 -10.32 -5.52 -5.13
CA GLY A 189 -9.30 -5.79 -4.13
C GLY A 189 -8.52 -4.53 -3.77
N GLY A 190 -7.95 -4.51 -2.57
CA GLY A 190 -7.11 -3.41 -2.10
C GLY A 190 -5.63 -3.64 -2.42
N TYR A 191 -4.87 -2.56 -2.57
CA TYR A 191 -3.41 -2.63 -2.82
C TYR A 191 -2.57 -2.60 -1.54
N PHE A 192 -3.11 -2.10 -0.43
CA PHE A 192 -2.33 -1.71 0.75
C PHE A 192 -1.42 -2.84 1.29
N SER A 193 -1.98 -3.95 1.78
CA SER A 193 -1.16 -5.03 2.35
C SER A 193 -0.24 -5.67 1.31
N THR A 194 -0.72 -5.80 0.08
CA THR A 194 0.05 -6.38 -1.02
C THR A 194 1.25 -5.50 -1.37
N ALA A 195 1.09 -4.18 -1.32
CA ALA A 195 2.17 -3.22 -1.54
C ALA A 195 3.23 -3.32 -0.45
N LEU A 196 2.81 -3.42 0.82
CA LEU A 196 3.72 -3.65 1.94
C LEU A 196 4.50 -4.97 1.75
N SER A 197 3.82 -6.04 1.36
CA SER A 197 4.41 -7.36 1.11
C SER A 197 5.42 -7.37 -0.05
N ILE A 198 5.10 -6.74 -1.18
CA ILE A 198 6.03 -6.57 -2.31
C ILE A 198 7.25 -5.75 -1.86
N GLY A 199 7.01 -4.63 -1.19
CA GLY A 199 8.04 -3.75 -0.67
C GLY A 199 8.97 -4.45 0.30
N ALA A 200 8.44 -5.23 1.24
CA ALA A 200 9.21 -6.06 2.15
C ALA A 200 10.19 -6.96 1.40
N GLY A 201 9.70 -7.68 0.38
CA GLY A 201 10.55 -8.53 -0.44
C GLY A 201 11.62 -7.76 -1.24
N ILE A 202 11.34 -6.53 -1.69
CA ILE A 202 12.36 -5.68 -2.33
C ILE A 202 13.46 -5.31 -1.33
N GLY A 203 13.09 -4.94 -0.10
CA GLY A 203 14.05 -4.64 0.96
C GLY A 203 14.96 -5.84 1.25
N ASP A 204 14.36 -7.01 1.45
CA ASP A 204 15.08 -8.27 1.70
C ASP A 204 16.02 -8.69 0.56
N LEU A 205 15.60 -8.50 -0.69
CA LEU A 205 16.48 -8.72 -1.85
C LEU A 205 17.73 -7.84 -1.79
N VAL A 206 17.62 -6.59 -1.31
CA VAL A 206 18.80 -5.74 -1.10
C VAL A 206 19.63 -6.24 0.08
N HIS A 207 19.00 -6.69 1.17
CA HIS A 207 19.70 -7.26 2.33
C HIS A 207 20.58 -8.47 1.94
N HIS A 208 20.13 -9.30 1.00
CA HIS A 208 20.91 -10.44 0.50
C HIS A 208 22.29 -10.03 -0.06
N PHE A 209 22.39 -8.85 -0.67
CA PHE A 209 23.65 -8.29 -1.17
C PHE A 209 24.37 -7.41 -0.14
N PHE A 210 23.64 -6.87 0.84
CA PHE A 210 24.15 -5.94 1.84
C PHE A 210 23.59 -6.26 3.23
N ASN A 211 24.33 -7.02 4.03
CA ASN A 211 23.92 -7.46 5.37
C ASN A 211 24.48 -6.57 6.50
N THR A 212 24.67 -5.27 6.23
CA THR A 212 25.36 -4.34 7.15
C THR A 212 24.48 -3.78 8.26
N ILE A 213 23.16 -3.85 8.10
CA ILE A 213 22.17 -3.40 9.10
C ILE A 213 21.14 -4.53 9.29
N PRO A 214 20.39 -4.57 10.40
CA PRO A 214 19.44 -5.64 10.66
C PRO A 214 18.40 -5.81 9.54
N LEU A 215 18.14 -7.05 9.13
CA LEU A 215 17.19 -7.42 8.06
C LEU A 215 15.81 -6.74 8.22
N VAL A 216 15.30 -6.67 9.45
CA VAL A 216 14.00 -6.03 9.74
C VAL A 216 13.94 -4.58 9.27
N GLN A 217 15.05 -3.86 9.30
CA GLN A 217 15.10 -2.48 8.80
C GLN A 217 14.95 -2.42 7.29
N PHE A 218 15.54 -3.36 6.55
CA PHE A 218 15.33 -3.47 5.10
C PHE A 218 13.86 -3.73 4.77
N TYR A 219 13.21 -4.64 5.50
CA TYR A 219 11.77 -4.88 5.37
C TYR A 219 10.96 -3.59 5.55
N LEU A 220 11.20 -2.84 6.64
CA LEU A 220 10.48 -1.60 6.93
C LEU A 220 10.69 -0.51 5.85
N LEU A 221 11.93 -0.34 5.36
CA LEU A 221 12.25 0.62 4.30
C LEU A 221 11.53 0.27 2.99
N GLY A 222 11.50 -1.02 2.64
CA GLY A 222 10.86 -1.50 1.42
C GLY A 222 9.34 -1.45 1.49
N MET A 223 8.75 -1.91 2.61
CA MET A 223 7.31 -1.86 2.87
C MET A 223 6.75 -0.45 2.63
N ALA A 224 7.33 0.54 3.31
CA ALA A 224 6.85 1.91 3.23
C ALA A 224 7.19 2.54 1.87
N GLY A 225 8.39 2.26 1.34
CA GLY A 225 8.84 2.78 0.05
C GLY A 225 7.93 2.35 -1.10
N PHE A 226 7.58 1.06 -1.20
CA PHE A 226 6.71 0.58 -2.28
C PHE A 226 5.27 1.08 -2.14
N LEU A 227 4.75 1.17 -0.89
CA LEU A 227 3.46 1.79 -0.64
C LEU A 227 3.45 3.26 -1.09
N ALA A 228 4.46 4.04 -0.68
CA ALA A 228 4.63 5.44 -1.07
C ALA A 228 4.78 5.61 -2.58
N ALA A 229 5.44 4.67 -3.27
CA ALA A 229 5.59 4.70 -4.72
C ALA A 229 4.24 4.57 -5.45
N ILE A 230 3.37 3.64 -5.02
CA ILE A 230 2.10 3.40 -5.71
C ILE A 230 1.01 4.40 -5.33
N THR A 231 1.02 4.92 -4.09
CA THR A 231 0.02 5.89 -3.62
C THR A 231 0.46 7.33 -3.82
N GLN A 232 1.76 7.61 -3.94
CA GLN A 232 2.33 8.96 -3.95
C GLN A 232 1.95 9.78 -2.70
N SER A 233 1.78 9.09 -1.57
CA SER A 233 1.44 9.69 -0.27
C SER A 233 2.48 9.23 0.79
N PRO A 234 3.68 9.84 0.80
CA PRO A 234 4.80 9.38 1.63
C PRO A 234 4.54 9.52 3.13
N ILE A 235 3.76 10.52 3.56
CA ILE A 235 3.46 10.73 4.99
C ILE A 235 2.53 9.62 5.49
N THR A 236 1.55 9.24 4.69
CA THR A 236 0.67 8.09 4.94
C THR A 236 1.49 6.82 5.03
N ALA A 237 2.37 6.57 4.07
CA ALA A 237 3.13 5.34 4.03
C ALA A 237 4.02 5.14 5.26
N VAL A 238 4.73 6.19 5.72
CA VAL A 238 5.51 6.11 6.95
C VAL A 238 4.63 5.93 8.19
N ALA A 239 3.53 6.68 8.29
CA ALA A 239 2.63 6.61 9.45
C ALA A 239 2.01 5.21 9.58
N MET A 240 1.57 4.64 8.46
CA MET A 240 1.02 3.29 8.39
C MET A 240 2.05 2.24 8.81
N VAL A 241 3.25 2.25 8.23
CA VAL A 241 4.26 1.23 8.57
C VAL A 241 4.71 1.34 10.02
N VAL A 242 4.98 2.55 10.51
CA VAL A 242 5.39 2.78 11.90
C VAL A 242 4.35 2.26 12.89
N GLU A 243 3.07 2.54 12.64
CA GLU A 243 1.99 2.14 13.54
C GLU A 243 1.69 0.64 13.44
N MET A 244 1.73 0.07 12.24
CA MET A 244 1.42 -1.35 12.00
C MET A 244 2.52 -2.32 12.45
N SER A 245 3.78 -1.87 12.56
CA SER A 245 4.92 -2.70 13.00
C SER A 245 5.50 -2.31 14.36
N GLY A 246 5.06 -1.19 14.95
CA GLY A 246 5.60 -0.65 16.19
C GLY A 246 7.00 0.00 16.05
N SER A 247 7.42 0.38 14.84
CA SER A 247 8.79 0.82 14.54
C SER A 247 9.02 2.35 14.60
N SER A 248 8.39 3.06 15.54
CA SER A 248 8.43 4.53 15.62
C SER A 248 9.84 5.12 15.72
N GLN A 249 10.74 4.39 16.38
CA GLN A 249 12.15 4.75 16.52
C GLN A 249 12.87 4.85 15.16
N PHE A 250 12.45 4.09 14.16
CA PHE A 250 13.06 4.04 12.83
C PHE A 250 12.29 4.85 11.77
N SER A 251 11.43 5.77 12.21
CA SER A 251 10.55 6.56 11.33
C SER A 251 11.29 7.45 10.34
N LEU A 252 12.44 8.02 10.69
CA LEU A 252 13.16 8.95 9.82
C LEU A 252 13.77 8.27 8.57
N PRO A 253 14.49 7.13 8.67
CA PRO A 253 14.91 6.36 7.50
C PRO A 253 13.74 5.86 6.65
N ILE A 254 12.63 5.44 7.28
CA ILE A 254 11.42 5.03 6.58
C ILE A 254 10.87 6.19 5.74
N LEU A 255 10.74 7.38 6.34
CA LEU A 255 10.28 8.58 5.64
C LEU A 255 11.20 8.94 4.45
N LEU A 256 12.52 8.79 4.61
CA LEU A 256 13.46 9.02 3.50
C LEU A 256 13.22 8.05 2.34
N SER A 257 13.05 6.76 2.63
CA SER A 257 12.71 5.75 1.60
C SER A 257 11.40 6.10 0.89
N CYS A 258 10.36 6.44 1.65
CA CYS A 258 9.07 6.88 1.10
C CYS A 258 9.22 8.09 0.17
N PHE A 259 9.94 9.11 0.62
CA PHE A 259 10.13 10.36 -0.12
C PHE A 259 10.84 10.12 -1.46
N VAL A 260 11.94 9.35 -1.45
CA VAL A 260 12.67 8.99 -2.67
C VAL A 260 11.80 8.16 -3.61
N ALA A 261 11.06 7.19 -3.07
CA ALA A 261 10.18 6.32 -3.86
C ALA A 261 9.04 7.10 -4.53
N SER A 262 8.41 8.04 -3.82
CA SER A 262 7.37 8.92 -4.36
C SER A 262 7.91 9.80 -5.48
N ILE A 263 9.03 10.50 -5.28
CA ILE A 263 9.65 11.36 -6.31
C ILE A 263 9.93 10.60 -7.60
N ILE A 264 10.53 9.41 -7.47
CA ILE A 264 10.88 8.60 -8.64
C ILE A 264 9.61 8.11 -9.34
N SER A 265 8.62 7.62 -8.59
CA SER A 265 7.38 7.11 -9.16
C SER A 265 6.60 8.19 -9.91
N GLU A 266 6.53 9.41 -9.35
CA GLU A 266 5.86 10.57 -9.95
C GLU A 266 6.41 10.95 -11.33
N GLN A 267 7.69 10.69 -11.61
CA GLN A 267 8.26 10.93 -12.95
C GLN A 267 7.63 10.06 -14.05
N PHE A 268 6.95 8.97 -13.68
CA PHE A 268 6.38 8.01 -14.61
C PHE A 268 4.86 8.09 -14.74
N GLY A 269 4.18 8.95 -13.97
CA GLY A 269 2.73 9.19 -14.03
C GLY A 269 2.10 9.39 -12.65
N ASP A 270 0.77 9.55 -12.61
CA ASP A 270 0.03 9.71 -11.35
C ASP A 270 -0.11 8.39 -10.57
N SER A 271 -0.47 8.51 -9.29
CA SER A 271 -0.72 7.39 -8.38
C SER A 271 -1.74 6.38 -8.93
N VAL A 272 -1.65 5.14 -8.42
CA VAL A 272 -2.57 4.07 -8.82
C VAL A 272 -4.03 4.45 -8.56
N TYR A 273 -4.32 5.13 -7.46
CA TYR A 273 -5.68 5.54 -7.12
C TYR A 273 -6.21 6.60 -8.09
N HIS A 274 -5.40 7.62 -8.39
CA HIS A 274 -5.78 8.68 -9.33
C HIS A 274 -6.00 8.14 -10.74
N GLN A 275 -5.15 7.23 -11.20
CA GLN A 275 -5.31 6.59 -12.52
C GLN A 275 -6.56 5.71 -12.60
N GLN A 276 -6.89 4.97 -11.54
CA GLN A 276 -8.05 4.08 -11.55
C GLN A 276 -9.39 4.80 -11.56
N VAL A 277 -9.45 6.02 -11.04
CA VAL A 277 -10.64 6.88 -11.12
C VAL A 277 -11.05 7.15 -12.57
N LEU A 278 -10.10 7.15 -13.52
CA LEU A 278 -10.35 7.36 -14.96
C LEU A 278 -11.17 6.23 -15.62
N ASN A 279 -11.41 5.12 -14.92
CA ASN A 279 -12.40 4.13 -15.34
C ASN A 279 -13.85 4.64 -15.23
N TYR A 280 -14.11 5.56 -14.30
CA TYR A 280 -15.46 5.97 -13.91
C TYR A 280 -15.82 7.39 -14.33
N ILE A 281 -14.82 8.25 -14.55
CA ILE A 281 -15.02 9.63 -14.97
C ILE A 281 -14.07 10.02 -16.10
N ASP A 282 -14.50 10.97 -16.92
CA ASP A 282 -13.68 11.47 -18.01
C ASP A 282 -12.46 12.24 -17.48
N PRO A 283 -11.28 12.12 -18.14
CA PRO A 283 -10.05 12.77 -17.70
C PRO A 283 -10.16 14.29 -17.53
N CYS A 284 -10.93 14.96 -18.40
CA CYS A 284 -11.14 16.41 -18.32
C CYS A 284 -11.90 16.80 -17.04
N ARG A 285 -12.94 16.03 -16.70
CA ARG A 285 -13.75 16.25 -15.51
C ARG A 285 -13.00 15.91 -14.23
N TYR A 286 -12.07 14.96 -14.29
CA TYR A 286 -11.20 14.64 -13.16
C TYR A 286 -10.26 15.80 -12.80
N LYS A 287 -9.67 16.46 -13.79
CA LYS A 287 -8.77 17.62 -13.57
C LYS A 287 -9.45 18.79 -12.85
N GLU A 288 -10.77 18.94 -13.00
CA GLU A 288 -11.56 19.94 -12.28
C GLU A 288 -11.77 19.63 -10.79
N THR A 289 -11.45 18.41 -10.36
CA THR A 289 -11.67 17.94 -8.97
C THR A 289 -10.41 17.91 -8.10
N LEU A 290 -9.24 18.11 -8.71
CA LEU A 290 -7.93 18.12 -8.04
C LEU A 290 -7.65 19.42 -7.29
#